data_AF-X0UZS7-F1
#
_entry.id   AF-X0UZS7-F1
#
_cell.length_a   1.000
_cell.length_b   1.000
_cell.length_c   1.000
_cell.angle_alpha   90.00
_cell.angle_beta   90.00
_cell.angle_gamma   90.00
#
_symmetry.space_group_name_H-M   'P 1'
#
loop_
_entity.id
_entity.type
_entity.pdbx_description
1 polymer ?
#
loop_
_entity_poly.entity_id
_entity_poly.type
_entity_poly.pdbx_seq_one_letter_code
_entity_poly.pdbx_strand_id
1 'polypeptide(L)'
;MTTEILRNTLFNKKITEADKDKDIPLSFEIDIENELAAVVFDEVHYIGDAERGSVWEQAILLLPPQVQLIMLSATINKPEGFAAWIEDEKRKQSLEEDIPIKKMYLAPTYERVVPLTHYMWISNHKNAAKKAKAAGYDQKVTELSGKPIMIANSDGSFIEKNYYKVQDLVSYMRKNNVYVKRQFVLHSLVKHLKAQSMLPALCFVFSRKNVEMAAKEIQFSLFDEDSIVPSIIGKECQKILMSKLPNYKEYLNLPEYVELVALLEKGIAIHHAGI
;
A
#
# COMPACT_ATOMS: atom_id res chain seq x y z
N MET A 1 -16.81 2.88 9.34
CA MET A 1 -17.69 1.73 9.04
C MET A 1 -17.25 1.15 7.71
N THR A 2 -17.33 -0.16 7.50
CA THR A 2 -16.97 -0.76 6.20
C THR A 2 -18.15 -0.75 5.22
N THR A 3 -17.87 -0.90 3.93
CA THR A 3 -18.92 -0.97 2.89
C THR A 3 -19.85 -2.17 3.09
N GLU A 4 -19.33 -3.30 3.61
CA GLU A 4 -20.13 -4.49 3.94
C GLU A 4 -21.15 -4.20 5.04
N ILE A 5 -20.76 -3.46 6.08
CA ILE A 5 -21.65 -3.08 7.18
C ILE A 5 -22.76 -2.17 6.67
N LEU A 6 -22.42 -1.18 5.83
CA LEU A 6 -23.39 -0.30 5.19
C LEU A 6 -24.37 -1.10 4.32
N ARG A 7 -23.86 -1.95 3.43
CA ARG A 7 -24.68 -2.82 2.57
C ARG A 7 -25.62 -3.70 3.38
N ASN A 8 -25.10 -4.39 4.39
CA ASN A 8 -25.90 -5.28 5.26
C ASN A 8 -27.00 -4.52 5.96
N THR A 9 -26.70 -3.33 6.47
CA THR A 9 -27.69 -2.52 7.19
C THR A 9 -28.79 -2.03 6.25
N LEU A 10 -28.44 -1.58 5.04
CA LEU A 10 -29.41 -1.20 4.01
C LEU A 10 -30.28 -2.37 3.57
N PHE A 11 -29.67 -3.55 3.36
CA PHE A 11 -30.38 -4.75 2.95
C PHE A 11 -31.34 -5.25 4.03
N ASN A 12 -30.90 -5.30 5.29
CA ASN A 12 -31.73 -5.72 6.42
C ASN A 12 -32.91 -4.76 6.63
N LYS A 13 -32.68 -3.44 6.52
CA LYS A 13 -33.76 -2.45 6.59
C LYS A 13 -34.84 -2.67 5.54
N LYS A 14 -34.46 -2.86 4.27
CA LYS A 14 -35.43 -3.17 3.20
C LYS A 14 -36.23 -4.45 3.48
N ILE A 15 -35.61 -5.46 4.08
CA ILE A 15 -36.33 -6.69 4.45
C ILE A 15 -37.33 -6.42 5.58
N THR A 16 -36.92 -5.71 6.64
CA THR A 16 -37.80 -5.39 7.77
C THR A 16 -38.96 -4.47 7.36
N GLU A 17 -38.76 -3.57 6.39
CA GLU A 17 -39.83 -2.77 5.81
C GLU A 17 -40.83 -3.60 4.99
N ALA A 18 -40.35 -4.62 4.27
CA ALA A 18 -41.17 -5.51 3.46
C ALA A 18 -41.91 -6.59 4.28
N ASP A 19 -41.32 -7.04 5.40
CA ASP A 19 -41.83 -8.12 6.26
C ASP A 19 -41.72 -7.71 7.73
N LYS A 20 -42.77 -7.03 8.23
CA LYS A 20 -42.83 -6.44 9.58
C LYS A 20 -42.73 -7.46 10.72
N ASP A 21 -42.89 -8.75 10.43
CA ASP A 21 -42.78 -9.83 11.42
C ASP A 21 -41.33 -10.31 11.62
N LYS A 22 -40.36 -9.82 10.81
CA LYS A 22 -38.94 -10.13 10.95
C LYS A 22 -38.15 -8.97 11.54
N ASP A 23 -37.85 -9.07 12.84
CA ASP A 23 -36.88 -8.21 13.50
C ASP A 23 -35.46 -8.72 13.24
N ILE A 24 -34.77 -8.07 12.30
CA ILE A 24 -33.40 -8.43 11.90
C ILE A 24 -32.43 -7.42 12.54
N PRO A 25 -31.41 -7.88 13.30
CA PRO A 25 -30.48 -6.98 13.93
C PRO A 25 -29.73 -6.12 12.92
N LEU A 26 -29.74 -4.81 13.15
CA LEU A 26 -28.98 -3.82 12.39
C LEU A 26 -27.60 -3.64 13.00
N SER A 27 -26.61 -3.32 12.16
CA SER A 27 -25.25 -3.08 12.65
C SER A 27 -25.10 -1.72 13.31
N PHE A 28 -26.01 -0.79 13.02
CA PHE A 28 -26.13 0.53 13.62
C PHE A 28 -27.55 1.08 13.38
N GLU A 29 -27.99 1.95 14.28
CA GLU A 29 -29.27 2.66 14.17
C GLU A 29 -28.98 4.09 13.69
N ILE A 30 -29.33 4.36 12.44
CA ILE A 30 -29.42 5.73 11.90
C ILE A 30 -30.72 5.82 11.11
N ASP A 31 -31.40 6.97 11.11
CA ASP A 31 -32.47 7.20 10.15
C ASP A 31 -31.86 7.60 8.80
N ILE A 32 -31.84 6.65 7.86
CA ILE A 32 -31.21 6.87 6.55
C ILE A 32 -32.06 7.84 5.71
N GLU A 33 -33.37 7.85 5.92
CA GLU A 33 -34.30 8.66 5.14
C GLU A 33 -34.26 10.14 5.58
N ASN A 34 -34.17 10.39 6.89
CA ASN A 34 -34.28 11.74 7.44
C ASN A 34 -32.96 12.34 7.98
N GLU A 35 -31.99 11.53 8.38
CA GLU A 35 -30.76 12.02 9.03
C GLU A 35 -29.51 11.89 8.15
N LEU A 36 -29.52 11.05 7.11
CA LEU A 36 -28.34 10.81 6.27
C LEU A 36 -28.31 11.73 5.03
N ALA A 37 -27.57 12.83 5.13
CA ALA A 37 -27.41 13.75 3.99
C ALA A 37 -26.42 13.25 2.93
N ALA A 38 -25.34 12.59 3.32
CA ALA A 38 -24.27 12.19 2.40
C ALA A 38 -23.50 10.95 2.85
N VAL A 39 -22.97 10.19 1.89
CA VAL A 39 -22.05 9.07 2.12
C VAL A 39 -20.77 9.29 1.33
N VAL A 40 -19.64 9.21 2.05
CA VAL A 40 -18.29 9.23 1.45
C VAL A 40 -17.86 7.79 1.18
N PHE A 41 -17.69 7.45 -0.09
CA PHE A 41 -17.03 6.23 -0.53
C PHE A 41 -15.56 6.54 -0.75
N ASP A 42 -14.70 5.94 0.07
CA ASP A 42 -13.25 6.04 -0.09
C ASP A 42 -12.71 4.89 -0.95
N GLU A 43 -11.61 5.15 -1.67
CA GLU A 43 -10.94 4.22 -2.58
C GLU A 43 -11.86 3.45 -3.55
N VAL A 44 -12.74 4.16 -4.26
CA VAL A 44 -13.74 3.56 -5.16
C VAL A 44 -13.13 2.70 -6.28
N HIS A 45 -11.85 2.87 -6.60
CA HIS A 45 -11.14 2.01 -7.54
C HIS A 45 -11.14 0.51 -7.15
N TYR A 46 -11.45 0.16 -5.89
CA TYR A 46 -11.72 -1.21 -5.48
C TYR A 46 -12.98 -1.84 -6.10
N ILE A 47 -13.82 -1.08 -6.80
CA ILE A 47 -14.98 -1.64 -7.50
C ILE A 47 -14.59 -2.65 -8.59
N GLY A 48 -13.38 -2.53 -9.15
CA GLY A 48 -12.83 -3.49 -10.11
C GLY A 48 -12.31 -4.79 -9.48
N ASP A 49 -12.31 -4.89 -8.14
CA ASP A 49 -11.89 -6.10 -7.43
C ASP A 49 -12.95 -7.21 -7.58
N ALA A 50 -12.53 -8.41 -7.98
CA ALA A 50 -13.44 -9.52 -8.28
C ALA A 50 -14.20 -10.03 -7.04
N GLU A 51 -13.61 -9.92 -5.84
CA GLU A 51 -14.23 -10.41 -4.61
C GLU A 51 -15.05 -9.31 -3.93
N ARG A 52 -14.58 -8.06 -3.98
CA ARG A 52 -15.17 -6.94 -3.23
C ARG A 52 -16.08 -6.04 -4.06
N GLY A 53 -15.91 -5.97 -5.38
CA GLY A 53 -16.61 -5.02 -6.24
C GLY A 53 -18.13 -5.08 -6.13
N SER A 54 -18.69 -6.29 -5.99
CA SER A 54 -20.13 -6.51 -5.83
C SER A 54 -20.72 -5.85 -4.58
N VAL A 55 -19.95 -5.75 -3.49
CA VAL A 55 -20.39 -5.11 -2.26
C VAL A 55 -20.54 -3.60 -2.45
N TRP A 56 -19.64 -2.97 -3.24
CA TRP A 56 -19.66 -1.54 -3.52
C TRP A 56 -20.84 -1.21 -4.42
N GLU A 57 -21.02 -1.99 -5.48
CA GLU A 57 -22.17 -1.88 -6.39
C GLU A 57 -23.50 -1.97 -5.62
N GLN A 58 -23.67 -3.00 -4.80
CA GLN A 58 -24.87 -3.19 -4.00
C GLN A 58 -25.08 -2.06 -3.00
N ALA A 59 -24.04 -1.61 -2.29
CA ALA A 59 -24.16 -0.49 -1.35
C ALA A 59 -24.60 0.80 -2.05
N ILE A 60 -24.03 1.11 -3.22
CA ILE A 60 -24.41 2.28 -4.03
C ILE A 60 -25.88 2.16 -4.46
N LEU A 61 -26.29 1.02 -5.03
CA LEU A 61 -27.66 0.83 -5.52
C LEU A 61 -28.70 0.86 -4.40
N LEU A 62 -28.37 0.33 -3.22
CA LEU A 62 -29.29 0.26 -2.09
C LEU A 62 -29.49 1.59 -1.36
N LEU A 63 -28.53 2.52 -1.45
CA LEU A 63 -28.68 3.86 -0.86
C LEU A 63 -29.85 4.61 -1.51
N PRO A 64 -30.70 5.31 -0.75
CA PRO A 64 -31.75 6.13 -1.32
C PRO A 64 -31.21 7.26 -2.21
N PRO A 65 -31.93 7.66 -3.28
CA PRO A 65 -31.46 8.67 -4.24
C PRO A 65 -31.32 10.09 -3.63
N GLN A 66 -32.01 10.40 -2.53
CA GLN A 66 -31.85 11.65 -1.78
C GLN A 66 -30.52 11.75 -1.00
N VAL A 67 -29.79 10.65 -0.81
CA VAL A 67 -28.45 10.68 -0.18
C VAL A 67 -27.41 11.18 -1.19
N GLN A 68 -26.58 12.16 -0.81
CA GLN A 68 -25.49 12.64 -1.65
C GLN A 68 -24.32 11.64 -1.66
N LEU A 69 -23.87 11.24 -2.85
CA LEU A 69 -22.67 10.41 -2.99
C LEU A 69 -21.44 11.30 -3.15
N ILE A 70 -20.41 11.04 -2.34
CA ILE A 70 -19.08 11.65 -2.46
C ILE A 70 -18.11 10.50 -2.67
N MET A 71 -17.44 10.45 -3.83
CA MET A 71 -16.61 9.32 -4.23
C MET A 71 -15.16 9.75 -4.39
N LEU A 72 -14.30 9.23 -3.52
CA LEU A 72 -12.87 9.44 -3.55
C LEU A 72 -12.21 8.21 -4.15
N SER A 73 -11.30 8.43 -5.10
CA SER A 73 -10.65 7.33 -5.80
C SER A 73 -9.28 7.72 -6.32
N ALA A 74 -8.34 6.78 -6.27
CA ALA A 74 -7.20 6.75 -7.18
C ALA A 74 -7.65 6.60 -8.65
N THR A 75 -6.69 6.53 -9.56
CA THR A 75 -6.94 6.46 -11.00
C THR A 75 -7.75 5.22 -11.38
N ILE A 76 -8.99 5.42 -11.84
CA ILE A 76 -9.86 4.38 -12.40
C ILE A 76 -9.69 4.37 -13.93
N ASN A 77 -9.80 3.19 -14.55
CA ASN A 77 -9.89 3.08 -16.00
C ASN A 77 -11.31 3.45 -16.45
N LYS A 78 -11.45 4.43 -17.35
CA LYS A 78 -12.75 4.95 -17.85
C LYS A 78 -13.71 5.43 -16.74
N PRO A 79 -13.29 6.43 -15.94
CA PRO A 79 -14.13 6.96 -14.85
C PRO A 79 -15.46 7.56 -15.36
N GLU A 80 -15.53 7.98 -16.62
CA GLU A 80 -16.74 8.53 -17.25
C GLU A 80 -17.85 7.48 -17.35
N GLY A 81 -17.50 6.24 -17.72
CA GLY A 81 -18.47 5.15 -17.83
C GLY A 81 -19.04 4.76 -16.46
N PHE A 82 -18.19 4.76 -15.44
CA PHE A 82 -18.60 4.51 -14.07
C PHE A 82 -19.50 5.63 -13.53
N ALA A 83 -19.14 6.89 -13.76
CA ALA A 83 -19.94 8.04 -13.35
C ALA A 83 -21.32 8.07 -14.03
N ALA A 84 -21.37 7.75 -15.34
CA ALA A 84 -22.61 7.66 -16.09
C ALA A 84 -23.53 6.55 -15.55
N TRP A 85 -22.97 5.37 -15.25
CA TRP A 85 -23.74 4.28 -14.65
C TRP A 85 -24.41 4.68 -13.33
N ILE A 86 -23.66 5.34 -12.43
CA ILE A 86 -24.23 5.83 -11.17
C ILE A 86 -25.35 6.84 -11.42
N GLU A 87 -25.11 7.82 -12.30
CA GLU A 87 -26.10 8.84 -12.60
C GLU A 87 -27.39 8.23 -13.16
N ASP A 88 -27.27 7.26 -14.07
CA ASP A 88 -28.41 6.60 -14.69
C ASP A 88 -29.23 5.78 -13.67
N GLU A 89 -28.57 5.00 -12.81
CA GLU A 89 -29.26 4.21 -11.78
C GLU A 89 -29.92 5.11 -10.73
N LYS A 90 -29.25 6.18 -10.28
CA LYS A 90 -29.83 7.15 -9.33
C LYS A 90 -30.93 7.99 -9.93
N ARG A 91 -30.86 8.29 -11.23
CA ARG A 91 -31.94 8.97 -11.95
C ARG A 91 -33.21 8.13 -12.00
N LYS A 92 -33.12 6.83 -12.30
CA LYS A 92 -34.28 5.93 -12.30
C LYS A 92 -34.98 5.93 -10.94
N GLN A 93 -34.20 5.77 -9.87
CA GLN A 93 -34.71 5.81 -8.48
C GLN A 93 -35.35 7.16 -8.15
N SER A 94 -34.71 8.27 -8.54
CA SER A 94 -35.25 9.61 -8.29
C SER A 94 -36.61 9.85 -8.98
N LEU A 95 -36.78 9.32 -10.19
CA LEU A 95 -38.03 9.41 -10.95
C LEU A 95 -39.15 8.55 -10.35
N GLU A 96 -38.81 7.39 -9.80
CA GLU A 96 -39.78 6.50 -9.12
C GLU A 96 -40.31 7.11 -7.82
N GLU A 97 -39.47 7.85 -7.10
CA GLU A 97 -39.79 8.47 -5.81
C GLU A 97 -40.24 9.95 -5.92
N ASP A 98 -40.35 10.49 -7.14
CA ASP A 98 -40.69 11.90 -7.43
C ASP A 98 -39.80 12.92 -6.71
N ILE A 99 -38.48 12.66 -6.69
CA ILE A 99 -37.48 13.56 -6.08
C ILE A 99 -36.54 14.19 -7.13
N PRO A 100 -35.89 15.32 -6.79
CA PRO A 100 -34.98 15.99 -7.72
C PRO A 100 -33.81 15.10 -8.17
N ILE A 101 -33.63 14.99 -9.49
CA ILE A 101 -32.51 14.27 -10.10
C ILE A 101 -31.20 14.99 -9.81
N LYS A 102 -30.21 14.26 -9.29
CA LYS A 102 -28.85 14.73 -9.08
C LYS A 102 -27.96 14.39 -10.26
N LYS A 103 -27.00 15.27 -10.56
CA LYS A 103 -25.97 15.04 -11.58
C LYS A 103 -24.70 14.51 -10.95
N MET A 104 -24.02 13.60 -11.64
CA MET A 104 -22.71 13.12 -11.23
C MET A 104 -21.62 13.99 -11.87
N TYR A 105 -20.73 14.55 -11.05
CA TYR A 105 -19.61 15.35 -11.52
C TYR A 105 -18.31 14.59 -11.33
N LEU A 106 -17.55 14.43 -12.42
CA LEU A 106 -16.22 13.88 -12.38
C LEU A 106 -15.20 15.02 -12.23
N ALA A 107 -14.31 14.90 -11.24
CA ALA A 107 -13.21 15.84 -10.99
C ALA A 107 -11.86 15.11 -11.06
N PRO A 108 -11.34 14.78 -12.27
CA PRO A 108 -10.10 14.06 -12.41
C PRO A 108 -8.90 15.00 -12.21
N THR A 109 -7.82 14.48 -11.64
CA THR A 109 -6.51 15.13 -11.64
C THR A 109 -5.46 14.16 -12.16
N TYR A 110 -4.64 14.64 -13.10
CA TYR A 110 -3.49 13.89 -13.63
C TYR A 110 -2.17 14.41 -13.08
N GLU A 111 -2.22 15.47 -12.27
CA GLU A 111 -1.05 16.07 -11.65
C GLU A 111 -0.79 15.41 -10.30
N ARG A 112 0.42 14.87 -10.14
CA ARG A 112 0.86 14.31 -8.87
C ARG A 112 1.43 15.43 -8.00
N VAL A 113 0.91 15.57 -6.78
CA VAL A 113 1.35 16.59 -5.80
C VAL A 113 2.86 16.50 -5.51
N VAL A 114 3.40 15.29 -5.43
CA VAL A 114 4.83 15.05 -5.22
C VAL A 114 5.40 14.32 -6.44
N PRO A 115 6.17 15.00 -7.31
CA PRO A 115 6.77 14.36 -8.47
C PRO A 115 7.71 13.22 -8.07
N LEU A 116 7.71 12.13 -8.85
CA LEU A 116 8.49 10.93 -8.55
C LEU A 116 9.54 10.67 -9.63
N THR A 117 10.77 10.44 -9.19
CA THR A 117 11.87 9.93 -10.02
C THR A 117 12.09 8.44 -9.76
N HIS A 118 12.32 7.67 -10.82
CA HIS A 118 12.49 6.22 -10.71
C HIS A 118 13.94 5.83 -10.94
N TYR A 119 14.46 4.92 -10.12
CA TYR A 119 15.84 4.46 -10.18
C TYR A 119 15.92 2.94 -10.18
N MET A 120 16.95 2.40 -10.82
CA MET A 120 17.39 1.02 -10.67
C MET A 120 18.67 0.98 -9.82
N TRP A 121 18.81 -0.08 -9.03
CA TRP A 121 19.98 -0.31 -8.19
C TRP A 121 20.57 -1.69 -8.47
N ILE A 122 21.89 -1.74 -8.70
CA ILE A 122 22.65 -2.99 -8.81
C ILE A 122 23.73 -2.99 -7.75
N SER A 123 23.95 -4.14 -7.12
CA SER A 123 25.11 -4.37 -6.25
C SER A 123 25.98 -5.46 -6.85
N ASN A 124 27.30 -5.32 -6.70
CA ASN A 124 28.26 -6.30 -7.19
C ASN A 124 29.35 -6.58 -6.15
N HIS A 125 29.72 -7.85 -6.02
CA HIS A 125 30.90 -8.24 -5.26
C HIS A 125 32.17 -8.00 -6.09
N LYS A 126 33.31 -7.81 -5.40
CA LYS A 126 34.63 -7.66 -6.07
C LYS A 126 34.96 -8.83 -7.02
N ASN A 127 34.52 -10.05 -6.70
CA ASN A 127 34.73 -11.22 -7.55
C ASN A 127 33.87 -11.20 -8.82
N ALA A 128 32.65 -10.66 -8.76
CA ALA A 128 31.81 -10.47 -9.94
C ALA A 128 32.45 -9.46 -10.90
N ALA A 129 33.04 -8.39 -10.37
CA ALA A 129 33.77 -7.41 -11.17
C ALA A 129 35.00 -8.02 -11.89
N LYS A 130 35.72 -8.93 -11.24
CA LYS A 130 36.84 -9.66 -11.88
C LYS A 130 36.38 -10.52 -13.06
N LYS A 131 35.27 -11.26 -12.92
CA LYS A 131 34.69 -12.05 -14.02
C LYS A 131 34.20 -11.15 -15.16
N ALA A 132 33.58 -10.02 -14.83
CA ALA A 132 33.14 -9.03 -15.80
C ALA A 132 34.30 -8.46 -16.62
N LYS A 133 35.45 -8.22 -15.98
CA LYS A 133 36.66 -7.75 -16.68
C LYS A 133 37.14 -8.71 -17.77
N ALA A 134 37.10 -10.02 -17.52
CA ALA A 134 37.47 -11.01 -18.53
C ALA A 134 36.53 -11.02 -19.76
N ALA A 135 35.30 -10.53 -19.59
CA ALA A 135 34.29 -10.46 -20.65
C ALA A 135 34.11 -9.04 -21.25
N GLY A 136 34.92 -8.05 -20.85
CA GLY A 136 34.80 -6.66 -21.30
C GLY A 136 33.63 -5.87 -20.69
N TYR A 137 33.09 -6.31 -19.56
CA TYR A 137 31.98 -5.66 -18.83
C TYR A 137 32.44 -4.84 -17.61
N ASP A 138 33.74 -4.70 -17.37
CA ASP A 138 34.29 -4.01 -16.19
C ASP A 138 33.86 -2.55 -16.08
N GLN A 139 33.86 -1.81 -17.20
CA GLN A 139 33.41 -0.43 -17.22
C GLN A 139 31.93 -0.32 -16.84
N LYS A 140 31.07 -1.18 -17.42
CA LYS A 140 29.62 -1.21 -17.11
C LYS A 140 29.34 -1.59 -15.65
N VAL A 141 30.07 -2.57 -15.12
CA VAL A 141 29.95 -2.95 -13.69
C VAL A 141 30.31 -1.77 -12.81
N THR A 142 31.41 -1.07 -13.10
CA THR A 142 31.85 0.08 -12.32
C THR A 142 30.88 1.26 -12.46
N GLU A 143 30.33 1.48 -13.66
CA GLU A 143 29.38 2.55 -13.95
C GLU A 143 28.00 2.29 -13.33
N LEU A 144 27.56 1.05 -13.12
CA LEU A 144 26.17 0.75 -12.74
C LEU A 144 26.00 0.22 -11.31
N SER A 145 27.09 -0.10 -10.61
CA SER A 145 27.01 -0.72 -9.28
C SER A 145 27.10 0.29 -8.14
N GLY A 146 26.31 0.06 -7.09
CA GLY A 146 26.43 0.79 -5.82
C GLY A 146 25.96 2.23 -5.87
N LYS A 147 25.17 2.61 -6.87
CA LYS A 147 24.55 3.92 -7.00
C LYS A 147 23.19 3.84 -7.72
N PRO A 148 22.29 4.81 -7.51
CA PRO A 148 21.00 4.85 -8.18
C PRO A 148 21.17 5.21 -9.67
N ILE A 149 20.56 4.43 -10.55
CA ILE A 149 20.55 4.65 -11.99
C ILE A 149 19.17 5.12 -12.41
N MET A 150 19.03 6.40 -12.74
CA MET A 150 17.73 7.00 -13.06
C MET A 150 17.16 6.42 -14.36
N ILE A 151 15.90 5.98 -14.32
CA ILE A 151 15.17 5.42 -15.45
C ILE A 151 13.93 6.23 -15.81
N ALA A 152 13.40 7.05 -14.90
CA ALA A 152 12.35 8.01 -15.22
C ALA A 152 12.51 9.29 -14.41
N ASN A 153 12.34 10.43 -15.07
CA ASN A 153 12.36 11.76 -14.45
C ASN A 153 11.02 12.08 -13.78
N SER A 154 11.01 13.16 -13.00
CA SER A 154 9.82 13.68 -12.31
C SER A 154 8.72 14.16 -13.27
N ASP A 155 9.06 14.48 -14.51
CA ASP A 155 8.13 14.87 -15.58
C ASP A 155 7.50 13.68 -16.30
N GLY A 156 7.83 12.45 -15.90
CA GLY A 156 7.34 11.22 -16.51
C GLY A 156 8.16 10.74 -17.72
N SER A 157 9.20 11.47 -18.14
CA SER A 157 10.05 11.05 -19.26
C SER A 157 10.91 9.83 -18.89
N PHE A 158 10.81 8.77 -19.71
CA PHE A 158 11.55 7.51 -19.52
C PHE A 158 12.92 7.56 -20.19
N ILE A 159 13.97 7.16 -19.48
CA ILE A 159 15.35 7.18 -19.94
C ILE A 159 15.74 5.78 -20.43
N GLU A 160 15.32 5.44 -21.65
CA GLU A 160 15.54 4.12 -22.27
C GLU A 160 17.01 3.68 -22.25
N LYS A 161 17.92 4.61 -22.53
CA LYS A 161 19.37 4.33 -22.55
C LYS A 161 19.85 3.72 -21.22
N ASN A 162 19.36 4.22 -20.10
CA ASN A 162 19.76 3.72 -18.78
C ASN A 162 19.12 2.37 -18.49
N TYR A 163 17.85 2.18 -18.85
CA TYR A 163 17.17 0.90 -18.74
C TYR A 163 17.91 -0.20 -19.51
N TYR A 164 18.21 0.02 -20.79
CA TYR A 164 18.88 -0.99 -21.63
C TYR A 164 20.31 -1.27 -21.18
N LYS A 165 21.03 -0.26 -20.66
CA LYS A 165 22.35 -0.47 -20.03
C LYS A 165 22.27 -1.42 -18.83
N VAL A 166 21.29 -1.21 -17.96
CA VAL A 166 21.06 -2.06 -16.77
C VAL A 166 20.63 -3.46 -17.20
N GLN A 167 19.71 -3.56 -18.15
CA GLN A 167 19.20 -4.84 -18.67
C GLN A 167 20.32 -5.69 -19.30
N ASP A 168 21.21 -5.08 -20.06
CA ASP A 168 22.36 -5.75 -20.67
C ASP A 168 23.30 -6.33 -19.60
N LEU A 169 23.62 -5.54 -18.56
CA LEU A 169 24.45 -6.01 -17.46
C LEU A 169 23.79 -7.16 -16.67
N VAL A 170 22.49 -7.06 -16.37
CA VAL A 170 21.75 -8.13 -15.68
C VAL A 170 21.71 -9.39 -16.54
N SER A 171 21.55 -9.25 -17.86
CA SER A 171 21.56 -10.37 -18.81
C SER A 171 22.92 -11.07 -18.85
N TYR A 172 24.01 -10.29 -18.87
CA TYR A 172 25.36 -10.81 -18.73
C TYR A 172 25.53 -11.60 -17.42
N MET A 173 25.11 -11.04 -16.29
CA MET A 173 25.24 -11.70 -14.99
C MET A 173 24.53 -13.04 -14.94
N ARG A 174 23.29 -13.10 -15.45
CA ARG A 174 22.51 -14.33 -15.52
C ARG A 174 23.20 -15.39 -16.39
N LYS A 175 23.66 -15.01 -17.58
CA LYS A 175 24.36 -15.93 -18.51
C LYS A 175 25.68 -16.48 -17.95
N ASN A 176 26.36 -15.70 -17.10
CA ASN A 176 27.66 -16.06 -16.53
C ASN A 176 27.59 -16.58 -15.09
N ASN A 177 26.38 -16.93 -14.61
CA ASN A 177 26.14 -17.43 -13.26
C ASN A 177 26.73 -16.52 -12.17
N VAL A 178 26.65 -15.20 -12.38
CA VAL A 178 27.05 -14.19 -11.41
C VAL A 178 25.84 -13.90 -10.53
N TYR A 179 25.82 -14.54 -9.36
CA TYR A 179 24.76 -14.36 -8.37
C TYR A 179 25.21 -13.42 -7.25
N VAL A 180 24.32 -12.50 -6.86
CA VAL A 180 24.51 -11.58 -5.73
C VAL A 180 23.42 -11.86 -4.71
N LYS A 181 23.82 -12.19 -3.48
CA LYS A 181 22.86 -12.53 -2.41
C LYS A 181 22.00 -11.31 -2.05
N ARG A 182 20.71 -11.53 -1.77
CA ARG A 182 19.77 -10.49 -1.32
C ARG A 182 20.33 -9.66 -0.16
N GLN A 183 20.86 -10.32 0.87
CA GLN A 183 21.49 -9.67 2.02
C GLN A 183 22.53 -8.62 1.61
N PHE A 184 23.38 -8.92 0.63
CA PHE A 184 24.39 -7.99 0.15
C PHE A 184 23.78 -6.80 -0.60
N VAL A 185 22.77 -7.05 -1.44
CA VAL A 185 22.04 -5.99 -2.15
C VAL A 185 21.37 -5.05 -1.15
N LEU A 186 20.63 -5.61 -0.18
CA LEU A 186 19.94 -4.84 0.86
C LEU A 186 20.93 -4.04 1.71
N HIS A 187 22.01 -4.67 2.19
CA HIS A 187 23.04 -3.95 2.95
C HIS A 187 23.63 -2.79 2.16
N SER A 188 24.00 -3.01 0.90
CA SER A 188 24.60 -1.97 0.07
C SER A 188 23.63 -0.83 -0.20
N LEU A 189 22.36 -1.14 -0.51
CA LEU A 189 21.32 -0.16 -0.78
C LEU A 189 20.98 0.64 0.47
N VAL A 190 20.69 -0.02 1.59
CA VAL A 190 20.28 0.64 2.83
C VAL A 190 21.40 1.52 3.40
N LYS A 191 22.67 1.09 3.30
CA LYS A 191 23.81 1.95 3.66
C LYS A 191 23.88 3.21 2.81
N HIS A 192 23.64 3.09 1.50
CA HIS A 192 23.58 4.24 0.60
C HIS A 192 22.43 5.18 0.98
N LEU A 193 21.22 4.64 1.18
CA LEU A 193 20.05 5.44 1.58
C LEU A 193 20.30 6.18 2.91
N LYS A 194 20.88 5.50 3.92
CA LYS A 194 21.26 6.13 5.19
C LYS A 194 22.28 7.24 4.98
N ALA A 195 23.36 6.97 4.25
CA ALA A 195 24.44 7.93 4.01
C ALA A 195 23.98 9.16 3.20
N GLN A 196 22.92 9.02 2.40
CA GLN A 196 22.35 10.11 1.60
C GLN A 196 21.12 10.77 2.27
N SER A 197 20.84 10.45 3.54
CA SER A 197 19.65 10.97 4.25
C SER A 197 18.33 10.71 3.50
N MET A 198 18.21 9.55 2.84
CA MET A 198 17.04 9.12 2.07
C MET A 198 16.13 8.17 2.88
N LEU A 199 16.32 8.08 4.19
CA LEU A 199 15.44 7.37 5.11
C LEU A 199 14.46 8.35 5.76
N PRO A 200 13.23 7.94 6.12
CA PRO A 200 12.69 6.57 6.07
C PRO A 200 12.38 6.09 4.64
N ALA A 201 12.34 4.77 4.45
CA ALA A 201 12.01 4.15 3.17
C ALA A 201 11.09 2.92 3.36
N LEU A 202 10.16 2.71 2.43
CA LEU A 202 9.32 1.51 2.37
C LEU A 202 9.91 0.52 1.36
N CYS A 203 10.07 -0.74 1.77
CA CYS A 203 10.53 -1.82 0.92
C CYS A 203 9.43 -2.85 0.74
N PHE A 204 8.89 -2.96 -0.47
CA PHE A 204 7.86 -3.94 -0.80
C PHE A 204 8.49 -5.28 -1.17
N VAL A 205 8.18 -6.32 -0.40
CA VAL A 205 8.58 -7.70 -0.66
C VAL A 205 7.34 -8.58 -0.70
N PHE A 206 7.07 -9.19 -1.84
CA PHE A 206 5.82 -9.93 -2.10
C PHE A 206 5.87 -11.38 -1.56
N SER A 207 6.23 -11.56 -0.30
CA SER A 207 6.13 -12.83 0.44
C SER A 207 6.35 -12.58 1.93
N ARG A 208 5.40 -13.03 2.78
CA ARG A 208 5.45 -12.86 4.25
C ARG A 208 6.79 -13.33 4.82
N LYS A 209 7.17 -14.58 4.50
CA LYS A 209 8.46 -15.16 4.87
C LYS A 209 9.66 -14.32 4.39
N ASN A 210 9.63 -13.81 3.17
CA ASN A 210 10.74 -13.03 2.65
C ASN A 210 10.84 -11.63 3.27
N VAL A 211 9.72 -11.03 3.70
CA VAL A 211 9.72 -9.75 4.44
C VAL A 211 10.49 -9.92 5.75
N GLU A 212 10.15 -10.94 6.54
CA GLU A 212 10.84 -11.25 7.79
C GLU A 212 12.33 -11.56 7.57
N MET A 213 12.65 -12.40 6.58
CA MET A 213 14.04 -12.72 6.25
C MET A 213 14.83 -11.48 5.81
N ALA A 214 14.25 -10.62 4.97
CA ALA A 214 14.90 -9.40 4.49
C ALA A 214 15.18 -8.42 5.64
N ALA A 215 14.26 -8.28 6.59
CA ALA A 215 14.46 -7.44 7.77
C ALA A 215 15.57 -7.99 8.69
N LYS A 216 15.59 -9.31 8.92
CA LYS A 216 16.65 -9.99 9.71
C LYS A 216 18.01 -9.92 9.04
N GLU A 217 18.06 -9.90 7.71
CA GLU A 217 19.29 -9.78 6.94
C GLU A 217 20.03 -8.45 7.17
N ILE A 218 19.33 -7.37 7.56
CA ILE A 218 19.93 -6.09 7.91
C ILE A 218 20.44 -6.14 9.36
N GLN A 219 21.77 -6.10 9.51
CA GLN A 219 22.49 -6.38 10.75
C GLN A 219 23.07 -5.13 11.43
N PHE A 220 22.71 -3.94 10.99
CA PHE A 220 23.19 -2.68 11.55
C PHE A 220 22.02 -1.76 11.91
N SER A 221 22.25 -0.84 12.85
CA SER A 221 21.26 0.16 13.26
C SER A 221 21.10 1.25 12.20
N LEU A 222 19.85 1.60 11.90
CA LEU A 222 19.49 2.72 11.03
C LEU A 222 19.45 4.05 11.77
N PHE A 223 19.49 4.04 13.10
CA PHE A 223 19.63 5.24 13.92
C PHE A 223 21.06 5.81 13.85
N ASP A 224 21.18 7.10 14.15
CA ASP A 224 22.48 7.76 14.35
C ASP A 224 23.17 7.20 15.60
N GLU A 225 24.50 7.25 15.63
CA GLU A 225 25.31 6.64 16.70
C GLU A 225 25.00 7.23 18.08
N ASP A 226 24.66 8.52 18.14
CA ASP A 226 24.32 9.24 19.38
C ASP A 226 22.83 9.18 19.74
N SER A 227 22.01 8.45 18.97
CA SER A 227 20.56 8.40 19.20
C SER A 227 20.22 7.59 20.44
N ILE A 228 19.42 8.18 21.33
CA ILE A 228 18.84 7.47 22.48
C ILE A 228 17.62 6.63 22.11
N VAL A 229 17.06 6.82 20.91
CA VAL A 229 15.81 6.18 20.45
C VAL A 229 15.85 4.66 20.57
N PRO A 230 16.92 3.95 20.11
CA PRO A 230 17.04 2.50 20.31
C PRO A 230 16.78 2.04 21.75
N SER A 231 17.29 2.78 22.73
CA SER A 231 17.24 2.39 24.15
C SER A 231 15.87 2.57 24.81
N ILE A 232 14.98 3.37 24.19
CA ILE A 232 13.64 3.66 24.74
C ILE A 232 12.54 2.89 24.03
N ILE A 233 12.78 2.36 22.82
CA ILE A 233 11.78 1.63 22.02
C ILE A 233 11.16 0.47 22.80
N GLY A 234 11.96 -0.41 23.40
CA GLY A 234 11.43 -1.53 24.16
C GLY A 234 10.51 -1.10 25.31
N LYS A 235 10.87 -0.01 26.02
CA LYS A 235 10.04 0.54 27.11
C LYS A 235 8.72 1.11 26.59
N GLU A 236 8.73 1.83 25.47
CA GLU A 236 7.51 2.37 24.88
C GLU A 236 6.61 1.25 24.34
N CYS A 237 7.16 0.24 23.67
CA CYS A 237 6.41 -0.94 23.23
C CYS A 237 5.73 -1.65 24.41
N GLN A 238 6.46 -1.83 25.53
CA GLN A 238 5.91 -2.43 26.74
C GLN A 238 4.79 -1.56 27.35
N LYS A 239 4.98 -0.24 27.41
CA LYS A 239 3.99 0.70 27.93
C LYS A 239 2.69 0.68 27.12
N ILE A 240 2.79 0.60 25.78
CA ILE A 240 1.64 0.46 24.90
C ILE A 240 0.87 -0.83 25.24
N LEU A 241 1.55 -1.98 25.31
CA LEU A 241 0.89 -3.25 25.65
C LEU A 241 0.22 -3.20 27.02
N MET A 242 0.92 -2.70 28.04
CA MET A 242 0.38 -2.57 29.40
C MET A 242 -0.87 -1.69 29.46
N SER A 243 -0.93 -0.63 28.64
CA SER A 243 -2.08 0.27 28.59
C SER A 243 -3.31 -0.31 27.88
N LYS A 244 -3.14 -1.36 27.06
CA LYS A 244 -4.20 -1.91 26.20
C LYS A 244 -4.66 -3.30 26.64
N LEU A 245 -3.79 -4.10 27.24
CA LEU A 245 -4.05 -5.52 27.50
C LEU A 245 -3.83 -5.86 28.98
N PRO A 246 -4.82 -6.42 29.68
CA PRO A 246 -4.66 -6.81 31.08
C PRO A 246 -3.65 -7.95 31.26
N ASN A 247 -3.53 -8.86 30.27
CA ASN A 247 -2.59 -9.98 30.25
C ASN A 247 -1.29 -9.68 29.48
N TYR A 248 -0.86 -8.40 29.41
CA TYR A 248 0.30 -7.96 28.62
C TYR A 248 1.59 -8.77 28.86
N LYS A 249 1.80 -9.32 30.08
CA LYS A 249 2.98 -10.12 30.43
C LYS A 249 3.13 -11.39 29.59
N GLU A 250 2.03 -11.97 29.10
CA GLU A 250 2.06 -13.14 28.23
C GLU A 250 2.67 -12.77 26.86
N TYR A 251 2.30 -11.60 26.33
CA TYR A 251 2.77 -11.11 25.04
C TYR A 251 4.25 -10.70 25.05
N LEU A 252 4.77 -10.18 26.17
CA LEU A 252 6.17 -9.75 26.28
C LEU A 252 7.18 -10.90 26.05
N ASN A 253 6.75 -12.14 26.25
CA ASN A 253 7.59 -13.33 26.10
C ASN A 253 7.37 -14.06 24.78
N LEU A 254 6.46 -13.59 23.92
CA LEU A 254 6.24 -14.20 22.61
C LEU A 254 7.46 -13.99 21.72
N PRO A 255 7.95 -15.03 21.02
CA PRO A 255 9.06 -14.91 20.08
C PRO A 255 8.83 -13.79 19.05
N GLU A 256 7.61 -13.65 18.55
CA GLU A 256 7.20 -12.63 17.59
C GLU A 256 7.38 -11.21 18.15
N TYR A 257 7.00 -11.00 19.41
CA TYR A 257 7.17 -9.71 20.08
C TYR A 257 8.65 -9.38 20.27
N VAL A 258 9.43 -10.34 20.78
CA VAL A 258 10.87 -10.18 21.01
C VAL A 258 11.60 -9.86 19.70
N GLU A 259 11.28 -10.59 18.63
CA GLU A 259 11.86 -10.34 17.31
C GLU A 259 11.45 -8.99 16.74
N LEU A 260 10.18 -8.60 16.85
CA LEU A 260 9.67 -7.32 16.37
C LEU A 260 10.36 -6.14 17.09
N VAL A 261 10.45 -6.19 18.43
CA VAL A 261 11.12 -5.14 19.21
C VAL A 261 12.60 -5.06 18.85
N ALA A 262 13.29 -6.19 18.70
CA ALA A 262 14.70 -6.20 18.27
C ALA A 262 14.91 -5.61 16.86
N LEU A 263 13.94 -5.72 15.96
CA LEU A 263 13.96 -5.03 14.67
C LEU A 263 13.72 -3.52 14.84
N LEU A 264 12.74 -3.14 15.64
CA LEU A 264 12.39 -1.74 15.90
C LEU A 264 13.57 -0.98 16.53
N GLU A 265 14.29 -1.60 17.46
CA GLU A 265 15.50 -1.05 18.09
C GLU A 265 16.64 -0.80 17.07
N LYS A 266 16.62 -1.48 15.92
CA LYS A 266 17.51 -1.20 14.77
C LYS A 266 16.95 -0.17 13.79
N GLY A 267 15.72 0.33 14.01
CA GLY A 267 15.03 1.25 13.12
C GLY A 267 14.35 0.56 11.94
N ILE A 268 14.05 -0.75 12.07
CA ILE A 268 13.46 -1.57 11.02
C ILE A 268 12.10 -2.08 11.50
N ALA A 269 11.09 -1.95 10.66
CA ALA A 269 9.77 -2.53 10.93
C ALA A 269 9.39 -3.48 9.79
N ILE A 270 8.55 -4.48 10.13
CA ILE A 270 7.92 -5.36 9.15
C ILE A 270 6.40 -5.20 9.25
N HIS A 271 5.72 -5.36 8.11
CA HIS A 271 4.27 -5.33 8.04
C HIS A 271 3.78 -6.33 6.99
N HIS A 272 2.95 -7.27 7.40
CA HIS A 272 2.18 -8.16 6.53
C HIS A 272 0.97 -8.70 7.29
N ALA A 273 -0.02 -9.23 6.58
CA ALA A 273 -1.26 -9.75 7.15
C ALA A 273 -1.12 -11.04 8.01
N GLY A 274 0.09 -11.38 8.44
CA GLY A 274 0.34 -12.52 9.33
C GLY A 274 0.96 -12.12 10.67
N ILE A 275 1.18 -10.82 10.87
CA ILE A 275 1.47 -10.20 12.18
C ILE A 275 0.13 -9.97 12.86
#